data_AF-A0A821M8T6-F1
#
_entry.id   AF-A0A821M8T6-F1
#
_cell.length_a   1.000
_cell.length_b   1.000
_cell.length_c   1.000
_cell.angle_alpha   90.00
_cell.angle_beta   90.00
_cell.angle_gamma   90.00
#
_symmetry.space_group_name_H-M   'P 1'
#
loop_
_entity.id
_entity.type
_entity.pdbx_description
1 polymer ?
#
loop_
_entity_poly.entity_id
_entity_poly.type
_entity_poly.pdbx_seq_one_letter_code
_entity_poly.pdbx_strand_id
1 'polypeptide(L)'
;CLFSYTLVLKRLGLLDEVLSYFVHTVKVVRHLWSAWEDLVMLIDNEQKLYNLDLPKHWIRNVFYARCYVELHKPELCIYICKKLIQIGFHNSIYILLLQAKAYETGAELQLARTCCEDARIIVPYNLDSMDIFSNILFVLEDYHALAGLAQKCIEIEKYRFETCIVV
;
A
#
# COMPACT_ATOMS: atom_id res chain seq x y z
N CYS A 1 13.86 -19.50 11.24
CA CYS A 1 13.27 -18.27 11.82
C CYS A 1 11.75 -18.41 11.79
N LEU A 2 11.02 -17.95 12.83
CA LEU A 2 9.56 -18.11 12.88
C LEU A 2 8.87 -17.55 11.62
N PHE A 3 9.33 -16.39 11.12
CA PHE A 3 8.83 -15.79 9.88
C PHE A 3 8.94 -16.70 8.64
N SER A 4 10.08 -17.38 8.44
CA SER A 4 10.26 -18.28 7.29
C SER A 4 9.35 -19.51 7.39
N TYR A 5 9.10 -19.99 8.61
CA TYR A 5 8.14 -21.06 8.87
C TYR A 5 6.70 -20.61 8.55
N THR A 6 6.30 -19.42 9.01
CA THR A 6 4.98 -18.84 8.71
C THR A 6 4.76 -18.65 7.21
N LEU A 7 5.78 -18.25 6.45
CA LEU A 7 5.71 -18.15 4.99
C LEU A 7 5.45 -19.50 4.31
N VAL A 8 6.09 -20.57 4.81
CA VAL A 8 5.85 -21.93 4.29
C VAL A 8 4.43 -22.37 4.62
N LEU A 9 3.95 -22.15 5.84
CA LEU A 9 2.58 -22.46 6.23
C LEU A 9 1.54 -21.68 5.39
N LYS A 10 1.80 -20.40 5.11
CA LYS A 10 0.97 -19.58 4.20
C LYS A 10 0.89 -20.20 2.81
N ARG A 11 2.01 -20.66 2.25
CA ARG A 11 2.04 -21.36 0.95
C ARG A 11 1.33 -22.70 0.96
N LEU A 12 1.19 -23.34 2.13
CA LEU A 12 0.46 -24.58 2.33
C LEU A 12 -1.06 -24.38 2.57
N GLY A 13 -1.53 -23.13 2.64
CA GLY A 13 -2.96 -22.80 2.78
C GLY A 13 -3.53 -22.93 4.20
N LEU A 14 -2.70 -23.10 5.22
CA LEU A 14 -3.12 -23.24 6.63
C LEU A 14 -3.36 -21.87 7.27
N LEU A 15 -4.33 -21.11 6.78
CA LEU A 15 -4.49 -19.68 7.07
C LEU A 15 -4.85 -19.36 8.53
N ASP A 16 -5.63 -20.22 9.20
CA ASP A 16 -6.11 -19.96 10.57
C ASP A 16 -4.97 -19.96 11.61
N GLU A 17 -4.02 -20.89 11.48
CA GLU A 17 -2.83 -20.93 12.34
C GLU A 17 -1.85 -19.80 12.01
N VAL A 18 -1.73 -19.47 10.72
CA VAL A 18 -0.80 -18.49 10.18
C VAL A 18 -1.02 -17.09 10.74
N LEU A 19 -2.28 -16.69 10.98
CA LEU A 19 -2.60 -15.40 11.60
C LEU A 19 -1.95 -15.26 12.99
N SER A 20 -2.07 -16.29 13.83
CA SER A 20 -1.50 -16.27 15.19
C SER A 20 0.04 -16.18 15.15
N TYR A 21 0.67 -16.86 14.20
CA TYR A 21 2.12 -16.83 14.01
C TYR A 21 2.62 -15.47 13.49
N PHE A 22 1.89 -14.81 12.58
CA PHE A 22 2.25 -13.46 12.13
C PHE A 22 2.08 -12.44 13.26
N VAL A 23 1.00 -12.51 14.03
CA VAL A 23 0.79 -11.65 15.22
C VAL A 23 1.94 -11.83 16.23
N HIS A 24 2.34 -13.08 16.50
CA HIS A 24 3.50 -13.33 17.36
C HIS A 24 4.80 -12.77 16.76
N THR A 25 5.01 -12.94 15.45
CA THR A 25 6.20 -12.45 14.75
C THR A 25 6.32 -10.93 14.84
N VAL A 26 5.24 -10.18 14.61
CA VAL A 26 5.27 -8.71 14.69
C VAL A 26 5.44 -8.21 16.12
N LYS A 27 5.03 -8.97 17.15
CA LYS A 27 5.30 -8.64 18.56
C LYS A 27 6.78 -8.76 18.91
N VAL A 28 7.43 -9.84 18.46
CA VAL A 28 8.85 -10.12 18.71
C VAL A 28 9.73 -9.21 17.85
N VAL A 29 9.44 -9.10 16.56
CA VAL A 29 10.25 -8.36 15.57
C VAL A 29 9.41 -7.26 14.91
N ARG A 30 9.19 -6.17 15.64
CA ARG A 30 8.26 -5.09 15.24
C ARG A 30 8.65 -4.36 13.95
N HIS A 31 9.93 -4.36 13.60
CA HIS A 31 10.47 -3.65 12.43
C HIS A 31 10.44 -4.48 11.14
N LEU A 32 10.02 -5.75 11.20
CA LEU A 32 9.94 -6.61 10.03
C LEU A 32 8.73 -6.26 9.17
N TRP A 33 8.91 -5.35 8.20
CA TRP A 33 7.85 -4.84 7.34
C TRP A 33 7.07 -5.92 6.60
N SER A 34 7.76 -6.93 6.06
CA SER A 34 7.14 -8.03 5.33
C SER A 34 6.12 -8.81 6.16
N ALA A 35 6.34 -8.97 7.47
CA ALA A 35 5.39 -9.63 8.35
C ALA A 35 4.10 -8.81 8.53
N TRP A 36 4.18 -7.49 8.46
CA TRP A 36 3.00 -6.62 8.51
C TRP A 36 2.22 -6.68 7.19
N GLU A 37 2.90 -6.61 6.05
CA GLU A 37 2.26 -6.75 4.73
C GLU A 37 1.59 -8.11 4.55
N ASP A 38 2.25 -9.19 4.95
CA ASP A 38 1.66 -10.52 4.90
C ASP A 38 0.45 -10.68 5.82
N LEU A 39 0.45 -9.99 6.97
CA LEU A 39 -0.67 -9.98 7.91
C LEU A 39 -1.88 -9.24 7.32
N VAL A 40 -1.69 -8.16 6.56
CA VAL A 40 -2.79 -7.43 5.90
C VAL A 40 -3.63 -8.38 5.03
N MET A 41 -2.97 -9.25 4.26
CA MET A 41 -3.66 -10.21 3.37
C MET A 41 -4.55 -11.22 4.10
N LEU A 42 -4.40 -11.38 5.42
CA LEU A 42 -5.18 -12.31 6.22
C LEU A 42 -6.41 -11.65 6.87
N ILE A 43 -6.55 -10.33 6.73
CA ILE A 43 -7.65 -9.56 7.30
C ILE A 43 -8.74 -9.40 6.24
N ASP A 44 -9.86 -10.09 6.44
CA ASP A 44 -11.04 -10.04 5.58
C ASP A 44 -12.17 -9.17 6.14
N ASN A 45 -12.14 -8.88 7.45
CA ASN A 45 -13.17 -8.11 8.10
C ASN A 45 -12.63 -7.25 9.26
N GLU A 46 -13.42 -6.26 9.64
CA GLU A 46 -13.06 -5.30 10.68
C GLU A 46 -13.03 -5.94 12.08
N GLN A 47 -13.87 -6.94 12.32
CA GLN A 47 -13.93 -7.65 13.61
C GLN A 47 -12.61 -8.38 13.89
N LYS A 48 -12.05 -9.08 12.90
CA LYS A 48 -10.73 -9.70 13.00
C LYS A 48 -9.69 -8.65 13.29
N LEU A 49 -9.70 -7.53 12.57
CA LEU A 49 -8.75 -6.42 12.77
C LEU A 49 -8.79 -5.87 14.20
N TYR A 50 -9.97 -5.68 14.79
CA TYR A 50 -10.13 -5.20 16.17
C TYR A 50 -9.73 -6.23 17.22
N ASN A 51 -9.89 -7.52 16.91
CA ASN A 51 -9.52 -8.61 17.82
C ASN A 51 -8.01 -8.90 17.84
N LEU A 52 -7.22 -8.33 16.94
CA LEU A 52 -5.77 -8.52 16.95
C LEU A 52 -5.11 -7.79 18.11
N ASP A 53 -4.44 -8.52 18.97
CA ASP A 53 -3.52 -7.95 19.95
C ASP A 53 -2.20 -7.58 19.25
N LEU A 54 -2.07 -6.31 18.83
CA LEU A 54 -0.90 -5.79 18.11
C LEU A 54 -0.04 -4.87 18.99
N PRO A 55 1.31 -4.93 18.85
CA PRO A 55 2.21 -4.12 19.65
C PRO A 55 1.97 -2.61 19.44
N LYS A 56 2.07 -1.82 20.51
CA LYS A 56 1.96 -0.36 20.44
C LYS A 56 3.22 0.21 19.77
N HIS A 57 3.19 0.34 18.44
CA HIS A 57 4.30 0.80 17.62
C HIS A 57 3.78 1.68 16.47
N TRP A 58 4.58 2.59 15.94
CA TRP A 58 4.13 3.51 14.89
C TRP A 58 3.75 2.78 13.58
N ILE A 59 4.46 1.69 13.25
CA ILE A 59 4.17 0.83 12.09
C ILE A 59 2.74 0.28 12.14
N ARG A 60 2.20 0.06 13.33
CA ARG A 60 0.81 -0.40 13.52
C ARG A 60 -0.19 0.56 12.86
N ASN A 61 0.09 1.87 12.85
CA ASN A 61 -0.78 2.84 12.21
C ASN A 61 -0.76 2.65 10.68
N VAL A 62 0.41 2.42 10.10
CA VAL A 62 0.53 2.15 8.65
C VAL A 62 -0.18 0.84 8.29
N PHE A 63 -0.02 -0.20 9.11
CA PHE A 63 -0.75 -1.46 8.98
C PHE A 63 -2.28 -1.26 8.99
N TYR A 64 -2.82 -0.47 9.92
CA TYR A 64 -4.25 -0.15 9.94
C TYR A 64 -4.69 0.58 8.67
N ALA A 65 -3.94 1.61 8.23
CA ALA A 65 -4.25 2.32 7.00
C ALA A 65 -4.29 1.36 5.80
N ARG A 66 -3.32 0.44 5.70
CA ARG A 66 -3.27 -0.59 4.64
C ARG A 66 -4.47 -1.54 4.70
N CYS A 67 -4.83 -2.03 5.88
CA CYS A 67 -6.03 -2.86 6.05
C CYS A 67 -7.31 -2.11 5.65
N TYR A 68 -7.44 -0.83 5.97
CA TYR A 68 -8.65 -0.07 5.61
C TYR A 68 -8.80 0.15 4.11
N VAL A 69 -7.70 0.16 3.33
CA VAL A 69 -7.79 0.14 1.87
C VAL A 69 -8.39 -1.17 1.38
N GLU A 70 -7.89 -2.31 1.86
CA GLU A 70 -8.41 -3.64 1.47
C GLU A 70 -9.85 -3.87 1.94
N LEU A 71 -10.24 -3.28 3.08
CA LEU A 71 -11.61 -3.31 3.60
C LEU A 71 -12.55 -2.28 2.94
N HIS A 72 -12.11 -1.58 1.89
CA HIS A 72 -12.86 -0.53 1.19
C HIS A 72 -13.39 0.59 2.12
N LYS A 73 -12.60 0.99 3.11
CA LYS A 73 -12.88 2.11 4.03
C LYS A 73 -11.90 3.27 3.81
N PRO A 74 -12.01 4.01 2.70
CA PRO A 74 -11.02 5.02 2.31
C PRO A 74 -10.89 6.16 3.33
N GLU A 75 -12.00 6.59 3.95
CA GLU A 75 -12.03 7.68 4.93
C GLU A 75 -11.08 7.45 6.11
N LEU A 76 -11.07 6.22 6.65
CA LEU A 76 -10.21 5.84 7.78
C LEU A 76 -8.74 5.79 7.38
N CYS A 77 -8.44 5.27 6.18
CA CYS A 77 -7.08 5.27 5.64
C CYS A 77 -6.55 6.71 5.49
N ILE A 78 -7.33 7.58 4.86
CA ILE A 78 -6.97 8.99 4.63
C ILE A 78 -6.73 9.70 5.96
N TYR A 79 -7.58 9.47 6.96
CA TYR A 79 -7.40 10.03 8.30
C TYR A 79 -6.06 9.64 8.93
N ILE A 80 -5.69 8.36 8.86
CA ILE A 80 -4.42 7.87 9.40
C ILE A 80 -3.24 8.42 8.60
N CYS A 81 -3.31 8.42 7.26
CA CYS A 81 -2.26 8.96 6.41
C CYS A 81 -2.00 10.45 6.71
N LYS A 82 -3.06 11.27 6.83
CA LYS A 82 -2.95 12.68 7.22
C LYS A 82 -2.25 12.86 8.57
N LYS A 83 -2.57 12.04 9.57
CA LYS A 83 -1.87 12.05 10.86
C LYS A 83 -0.39 11.69 10.73
N LEU A 84 -0.05 10.66 9.95
CA LEU A 84 1.34 10.25 9.74
C LEU A 84 2.14 11.35 9.04
N ILE A 85 1.55 12.00 8.03
CA ILE A 85 2.14 13.15 7.33
C ILE A 85 2.43 14.29 8.32
N GLN A 86 1.45 14.64 9.18
CA GLN A 86 1.61 15.69 10.21
C GLN A 86 2.71 15.37 11.24
N ILE A 87 2.93 14.10 11.56
CA ILE A 87 3.97 13.67 12.51
C ILE A 87 5.38 13.78 11.90
N GLY A 88 5.50 13.84 10.57
CA GLY A 88 6.79 14.01 9.88
C GLY A 88 6.98 13.14 8.65
N PHE A 89 6.03 12.28 8.28
CA PHE A 89 6.16 11.36 7.13
C PHE A 89 5.70 11.96 5.79
N HIS A 90 5.74 13.29 5.64
CA HIS A 90 5.28 14.00 4.44
C HIS A 90 6.02 13.60 3.16
N ASN A 91 7.30 13.23 3.25
CA ASN A 91 8.10 12.77 2.10
C ASN A 91 8.07 11.25 1.90
N SER A 92 7.22 10.52 2.63
CA SER A 92 7.12 9.07 2.46
C SER A 92 6.25 8.74 1.25
N ILE A 93 6.91 8.30 0.17
CA ILE A 93 6.27 7.86 -1.07
C ILE A 93 5.21 6.79 -0.79
N TYR A 94 5.54 5.82 0.08
CA TYR A 94 4.61 4.75 0.45
C TYR A 94 3.31 5.29 1.05
N ILE A 95 3.39 6.28 1.96
CA ILE A 95 2.19 6.87 2.59
C ILE A 95 1.40 7.70 1.56
N LEU A 96 2.07 8.43 0.67
CA LEU A 96 1.43 9.17 -0.41
C LEU A 96 0.69 8.25 -1.38
N LEU A 97 1.30 7.13 -1.79
CA LEU A 97 0.67 6.15 -2.67
C LEU A 97 -0.48 5.41 -1.98
N LEU A 98 -0.34 5.11 -0.68
CA LEU A 98 -1.42 4.53 0.11
C LEU A 98 -2.62 5.49 0.20
N GLN A 99 -2.34 6.77 0.37
CA GLN A 99 -3.35 7.82 0.35
C GLN A 99 -3.99 7.95 -1.04
N ALA A 100 -3.21 7.88 -2.12
CA ALA A 100 -3.72 7.90 -3.49
C ALA A 100 -4.66 6.72 -3.76
N LYS A 101 -4.29 5.50 -3.33
CA LYS A 101 -5.14 4.30 -3.42
C LYS A 101 -6.47 4.45 -2.67
N ALA A 102 -6.42 5.09 -1.50
CA ALA A 102 -7.63 5.39 -0.73
C ALA A 102 -8.52 6.42 -1.44
N TYR A 103 -7.95 7.49 -2.00
CA TYR A 103 -8.71 8.47 -2.79
C TYR A 103 -9.30 7.88 -4.08
N GLU A 104 -8.56 6.99 -4.76
CA GLU A 104 -9.06 6.21 -5.91
C GLU A 104 -10.31 5.41 -5.51
N THR A 105 -10.24 4.69 -4.39
CA THR A 105 -11.37 3.91 -3.86
C THR A 105 -12.55 4.79 -3.43
N GLY A 106 -12.27 5.99 -2.94
CA GLY A 106 -13.28 6.99 -2.55
C GLY A 106 -13.82 7.85 -3.69
N ALA A 107 -13.44 7.59 -4.94
CA ALA A 107 -13.79 8.38 -6.13
C ALA A 107 -13.30 9.85 -6.14
N GLU A 108 -12.35 10.21 -5.27
CA GLU A 108 -11.70 11.52 -5.22
C GLU A 108 -10.47 11.57 -6.14
N LEU A 109 -10.67 11.30 -7.43
CA LEU A 109 -9.61 11.03 -8.41
C LEU A 109 -8.61 12.18 -8.59
N GLN A 110 -9.06 13.43 -8.49
CA GLN A 110 -8.17 14.59 -8.61
C GLN A 110 -7.17 14.66 -7.46
N LEU A 111 -7.60 14.34 -6.23
CA LEU A 111 -6.71 14.27 -5.07
C LEU A 111 -5.78 13.07 -5.17
N ALA A 112 -6.28 11.93 -5.65
CA ALA A 112 -5.45 10.76 -5.94
C ALA A 112 -4.32 11.09 -6.93
N ARG A 113 -4.65 11.81 -8.02
CA ARG A 113 -3.67 12.29 -9.01
C ARG A 113 -2.61 13.17 -8.36
N THR A 114 -3.00 14.15 -7.54
CA THR A 114 -2.01 15.03 -6.88
C THR A 114 -1.06 14.25 -5.98
N CYS A 115 -1.54 13.26 -5.22
CA CYS A 115 -0.68 12.41 -4.41
C CYS A 115 0.33 11.60 -5.25
N CYS A 116 -0.10 11.08 -6.41
CA CYS A 116 0.79 10.38 -7.34
C CYS A 116 1.83 11.33 -7.98
N GLU A 117 1.43 12.54 -8.35
CA GLU A 117 2.35 13.55 -8.90
C GLU A 117 3.39 13.99 -7.85
N ASP A 118 2.97 14.24 -6.60
CA ASP A 118 3.86 14.56 -5.49
C ASP A 118 4.86 13.42 -5.22
N ALA A 119 4.38 12.17 -5.21
CA ALA A 119 5.23 10.99 -5.05
C ALA A 119 6.33 10.91 -6.13
N ARG A 120 6.00 11.28 -7.38
CA ARG A 120 6.96 11.31 -8.50
C ARG A 120 7.94 12.47 -8.40
N ILE A 121 7.54 13.62 -7.84
CA ILE A 121 8.46 14.73 -7.61
C ILE A 121 9.55 14.30 -6.60
N ILE A 122 9.15 13.54 -5.57
CA ILE A 122 10.07 13.06 -4.53
C ILE A 122 11.04 12.00 -5.09
N VAL A 123 10.53 11.00 -5.82
CA VAL A 123 11.38 9.99 -6.50
C VAL A 123 10.95 9.80 -7.95
N PRO A 124 11.58 10.51 -8.90
CA PRO A 124 11.14 10.54 -10.30
C PRO A 124 11.39 9.24 -11.07
N TYR A 125 12.32 8.40 -10.60
CA TYR A 125 12.71 7.14 -11.23
C TYR A 125 12.05 5.90 -10.62
N ASN A 126 11.19 6.08 -9.61
CA ASN A 126 10.48 4.96 -9.01
C ASN A 126 9.39 4.47 -9.98
N LEU A 127 9.41 3.19 -10.33
CA LEU A 127 8.36 2.55 -11.15
C LEU A 127 7.36 1.74 -10.31
N ASP A 128 7.60 1.64 -9.00
CA ASP A 128 6.68 0.95 -8.11
C ASP A 128 5.33 1.68 -8.09
N SER A 129 4.24 0.92 -8.15
CA SER A 129 2.87 1.42 -8.07
C SER A 129 2.41 2.31 -9.24
N MET A 130 3.06 2.20 -10.41
CA MET A 130 2.62 2.93 -11.61
C MET A 130 1.28 2.46 -12.16
N ASP A 131 0.87 1.23 -11.83
CA ASP A 131 -0.46 0.69 -12.10
C ASP A 131 -1.58 1.54 -11.47
N ILE A 132 -1.36 2.03 -10.23
CA ILE A 132 -2.32 2.91 -9.57
C ILE A 132 -2.44 4.22 -10.36
N PHE A 133 -1.31 4.79 -10.78
CA PHE A 133 -1.33 6.08 -11.46
C PHE A 133 -1.92 5.99 -12.87
N SER A 134 -1.57 4.96 -13.64
CA SER A 134 -2.17 4.73 -14.95
C SER A 134 -3.68 4.52 -14.86
N ASN A 135 -4.16 3.77 -13.87
CA ASN A 135 -5.59 3.57 -13.64
C ASN A 135 -6.30 4.91 -13.33
N ILE A 136 -5.73 5.74 -12.45
CA ILE A 136 -6.29 7.06 -12.14
C ILE A 136 -6.38 7.93 -13.41
N LEU A 137 -5.31 7.99 -14.20
CA LEU A 137 -5.28 8.80 -15.44
C LEU A 137 -6.25 8.27 -16.49
N PHE A 138 -6.38 6.95 -16.61
CA PHE A 138 -7.31 6.31 -17.51
C PHE A 138 -8.77 6.63 -17.15
N VAL A 139 -9.15 6.53 -15.88
CA VAL A 139 -10.51 6.86 -15.42
C VAL A 139 -10.81 8.36 -15.54
N LEU A 140 -9.79 9.21 -15.42
CA LEU A 140 -9.88 10.65 -15.68
C LEU A 140 -9.90 11.02 -17.18
N GLU A 141 -9.75 10.04 -18.09
CA GLU A 141 -9.66 10.22 -19.54
C GLU A 141 -8.52 11.17 -19.99
N ASP A 142 -7.46 11.33 -19.17
CA ASP A 142 -6.28 12.13 -19.51
C ASP A 142 -5.26 11.29 -20.26
N TYR A 143 -5.60 10.92 -21.50
CA TYR A 143 -4.76 10.10 -22.36
C TYR A 143 -3.42 10.75 -22.72
N HIS A 144 -3.36 12.09 -22.68
CA HIS A 144 -2.11 12.81 -22.91
C HIS A 144 -1.12 12.59 -21.75
N ALA A 145 -1.58 12.76 -20.50
CA ALA A 145 -0.75 12.46 -19.34
C ALA A 145 -0.38 10.97 -19.26
N LEU A 146 -1.29 10.07 -19.64
CA LEU A 146 -1.04 8.63 -19.67
C LEU A 146 0.05 8.26 -20.68
N ALA A 147 -0.01 8.79 -21.90
CA ALA A 147 1.03 8.58 -22.91
C ALA A 147 2.40 9.11 -22.44
N GLY A 148 2.41 10.29 -21.81
CA GLY A 148 3.63 10.86 -21.21
C GLY A 148 4.17 10.03 -20.04
N LEU A 149 3.29 9.38 -19.27
CA LEU A 149 3.68 8.44 -18.21
C LEU A 149 4.32 7.19 -18.83
N ALA A 150 3.66 6.56 -19.81
CA ALA A 150 4.13 5.37 -20.51
C ALA A 150 5.52 5.57 -21.11
N GLN A 151 5.73 6.69 -21.83
CA GLN A 151 7.03 7.02 -22.41
C GLN A 151 8.13 7.10 -21.35
N LYS A 152 7.88 7.81 -20.24
CA LYS A 152 8.85 7.90 -19.13
C LYS A 152 9.14 6.54 -18.50
N CYS A 153 8.14 5.68 -18.32
CA CYS A 153 8.34 4.33 -17.80
C CYS A 153 9.24 3.49 -18.73
N ILE A 154 9.03 3.58 -20.05
CA ILE A 154 9.86 2.91 -21.06
C ILE A 154 11.31 3.43 -21.04
N GLU A 155 11.49 4.75 -20.90
CA GLU A 155 12.81 5.39 -20.81
C GLU A 155 13.60 4.94 -19.58
N ILE A 156 12.91 4.68 -18.45
CA ILE A 156 13.54 4.19 -17.21
C ILE A 156 13.85 2.70 -17.33
N GLU A 157 12.83 1.86 -17.55
CA GLU A 157 13.00 0.42 -17.65
C GLU A 157 11.86 -0.22 -18.45
N LYS A 158 12.17 -0.62 -19.69
CA LYS A 158 11.19 -1.16 -20.64
C LYS A 158 10.59 -2.52 -20.25
N TYR A 159 11.36 -3.41 -19.63
CA TYR A 159 10.98 -4.82 -19.45
C TYR A 159 10.44 -5.14 -18.05
N ARG A 160 9.95 -4.13 -17.34
CA ARG A 160 9.35 -4.27 -16.03
C ARG A 160 7.84 -4.46 -16.14
N PHE A 161 7.26 -5.26 -15.24
CA PHE A 161 5.82 -5.55 -15.25
C PHE A 161 4.97 -4.27 -15.18
N GLU A 162 5.36 -3.34 -14.32
CA GLU A 162 4.69 -2.07 -14.12
C GLU A 162 4.72 -1.22 -15.40
N THR A 163 5.84 -1.18 -16.12
CA THR A 163 5.93 -0.49 -17.42
C THR A 163 4.99 -1.11 -18.46
N CYS A 164 4.85 -2.44 -18.47
CA CYS A 164 3.93 -3.14 -19.37
C CYS A 164 2.46 -2.88 -19.07
N ILE A 165 2.09 -2.55 -17.83
CA ILE A 165 0.70 -2.22 -17.47
C ILE A 165 0.31 -0.83 -17.96
N VAL A 166 1.25 0.11 -17.96
CA VAL A 166 0.97 1.51 -18.32
C VAL A 166 0.82 1.68 -19.84
N VAL A 167 1.44 0.81 -20.64
CA VAL A 167 1.46 0.84 -22.12
C VAL A 167 0.22 0.14 -22.68
#